data_AF-A0A4S4AVM6-F1
#
_entry.id   AF-A0A4S4AVM6-F1
#
_cell.length_a   1.000
_cell.length_b   1.000
_cell.length_c   1.000
_cell.angle_alpha   90.00
_cell.angle_beta   90.00
_cell.angle_gamma   90.00
#
_symmetry.space_group_name_H-M   'P 1'
#
loop_
_entity.id
_entity.type
_entity.pdbx_description
1 polymer ?
#
loop_
_entity_poly.entity_id
_entity_poly.type
_entity_poly.pdbx_seq_one_letter_code
_entity_poly.pdbx_strand_id
1 'polypeptide(L)'
;MAFLLAGGAAGVTAQPPVPTPAQAAYAKAASRNVEERFIAEVAGVVGLGHARVRAAMPEERRITAVGTRLIAALEQDLGRALSEEQKRAILDADERRKAALSAVNAHLPGR
;
A
#
# COMPACT_ATOMS: atom_id res chain seq x y z
N MET A 1 -0.25 24.34 -56.25
CA MET A 1 -0.27 22.87 -56.24
C MET A 1 1.15 22.35 -56.05
N ALA A 2 1.53 21.98 -54.83
CA ALA A 2 2.67 21.10 -54.54
C ALA A 2 2.63 20.70 -53.05
N PHE A 3 3.03 19.46 -52.80
CA PHE A 3 2.61 18.57 -51.72
C PHE A 3 3.25 18.82 -50.35
N LEU A 4 2.52 18.35 -49.33
CA LEU A 4 2.96 17.99 -47.98
C LEU A 4 4.35 17.33 -47.94
N LEU A 5 5.12 17.65 -46.91
CA LEU A 5 5.98 16.68 -46.23
C LEU A 5 5.71 16.72 -44.72
N ALA A 6 4.89 15.75 -44.29
CA ALA A 6 4.74 15.35 -42.92
C ALA A 6 5.99 14.55 -42.50
N GLY A 7 6.78 15.08 -41.57
CA GLY A 7 7.83 14.34 -40.87
C GLY A 7 7.25 13.70 -39.62
N GLY A 8 6.83 12.44 -39.72
CA GLY A 8 6.27 11.66 -38.62
C GLY A 8 7.27 11.41 -37.50
N ALA A 9 6.83 11.70 -36.27
CA ALA A 9 7.51 11.34 -35.04
C ALA A 9 7.59 9.81 -34.89
N ALA A 10 8.79 9.25 -34.92
CA ALA A 10 9.04 7.88 -34.49
C ALA A 10 9.24 7.86 -32.96
N GLY A 11 8.13 7.83 -32.22
CA GLY A 11 8.17 7.52 -30.79
C GLY A 11 8.50 6.05 -30.60
N VAL A 12 9.77 5.73 -30.32
CA VAL A 12 10.16 4.42 -29.77
C VAL A 12 9.56 4.34 -28.36
N THR A 13 8.46 3.60 -28.23
CA THR A 13 7.91 3.23 -26.94
C THR A 13 8.81 2.15 -26.33
N ALA A 14 9.84 2.56 -25.60
CA ALA A 14 10.62 1.65 -24.78
C ALA A 14 9.68 0.97 -23.79
N GLN A 15 9.46 -0.34 -23.94
CA GLN A 15 8.63 -1.07 -23.00
C GLN A 15 9.27 -1.04 -21.61
N PRO A 16 8.47 -0.80 -20.55
CA PRO A 16 8.98 -0.83 -19.19
C PRO A 16 9.65 -2.19 -18.91
N PRO A 17 10.86 -2.20 -18.31
CA PRO A 17 11.56 -3.45 -18.04
C PRO A 17 10.73 -4.34 -17.11
N VAL A 18 10.57 -5.61 -17.48
CA VAL A 18 9.80 -6.58 -16.68
C VAL A 18 10.64 -7.03 -15.48
N PRO A 19 10.09 -7.09 -14.25
CA PRO A 19 10.82 -7.54 -13.09
C PRO A 19 11.26 -9.00 -13.21
N THR A 20 12.50 -9.27 -12.81
CA THR A 20 13.02 -10.64 -12.70
C THR A 20 12.27 -11.41 -11.60
N PRO A 21 12.24 -12.76 -11.63
CA PRO A 21 11.64 -13.55 -10.57
C PRO A 21 12.21 -13.25 -9.17
N ALA A 22 13.50 -12.99 -9.08
CA ALA A 22 14.15 -12.60 -7.83
C ALA A 22 13.65 -11.24 -7.31
N GLN A 23 13.51 -10.24 -8.19
CA GLN A 23 12.95 -8.92 -7.83
C GLN A 23 11.48 -9.01 -7.41
N ALA A 24 10.68 -9.82 -8.12
CA ALA A 24 9.29 -10.05 -7.76
C ALA A 24 9.15 -10.75 -6.39
N ALA A 25 9.99 -11.76 -6.12
CA ALA A 25 10.02 -12.44 -4.83
C ALA A 25 10.47 -11.50 -3.69
N TYR A 26 11.49 -10.68 -3.93
CA TYR A 26 11.93 -9.65 -2.99
C TYR A 26 10.81 -8.65 -2.68
N ALA A 27 10.18 -8.07 -3.70
CA ALA A 27 9.10 -7.11 -3.49
C ALA A 27 7.92 -7.74 -2.73
N LYS A 28 7.55 -8.99 -3.04
CA LYS A 28 6.53 -9.72 -2.27
C LYS A 28 6.92 -9.91 -0.81
N ALA A 29 8.18 -10.24 -0.52
CA ALA A 29 8.66 -10.37 0.85
C ALA A 29 8.69 -9.02 1.58
N ALA A 30 9.19 -7.98 0.92
CA ALA A 30 9.27 -6.63 1.46
C ALA A 30 7.87 -6.05 1.75
N SER A 31 6.91 -6.19 0.83
CA SER A 31 5.52 -5.78 1.06
C SER A 31 4.89 -6.50 2.25
N ARG A 32 5.12 -7.83 2.39
CA ARG A 32 4.66 -8.57 3.56
C ARG A 32 5.25 -8.02 4.86
N ASN A 33 6.55 -7.71 4.89
CA ASN A 33 7.18 -7.16 6.08
C ASN A 33 6.62 -5.77 6.45
N VAL A 34 6.31 -4.93 5.45
CA VAL A 34 5.66 -3.64 5.68
C VAL A 34 4.28 -3.83 6.32
N GLU A 35 3.51 -4.80 5.85
CA GLU A 35 2.18 -5.10 6.37
C GLU A 35 2.23 -5.68 7.80
N GLU A 36 3.13 -6.62 8.07
CA GLU A 36 3.36 -7.15 9.43
C GLU A 36 3.70 -6.05 10.43
N ARG A 37 4.54 -5.09 10.02
CA ARG A 37 4.91 -3.94 10.87
C ARG A 37 3.72 -3.03 11.14
N PHE A 38 2.90 -2.76 10.13
CA PHE A 38 1.69 -1.96 10.30
C PHE A 38 0.72 -2.62 11.28
N ILE A 39 0.47 -3.92 11.13
CA ILE A 39 -0.38 -4.70 12.05
C ILE A 39 0.15 -4.60 13.49
N ALA A 40 1.46 -4.75 13.68
CA ALA A 40 2.08 -4.68 15.00
C ALA A 40 1.97 -3.26 15.61
N GLU A 41 2.19 -2.21 14.83
CA GLU A 41 2.04 -0.82 15.29
C GLU A 41 0.58 -0.55 15.71
N VAL A 42 -0.41 -0.93 14.89
CA VAL A 42 -1.82 -0.75 15.20
C VAL A 42 -2.23 -1.54 16.44
N ALA A 43 -1.79 -2.80 16.56
CA ALA A 43 -2.03 -3.63 17.74
C ALA A 43 -1.55 -2.94 19.04
N GLY A 44 -0.38 -2.30 19.00
CA GLY A 44 0.14 -1.49 20.11
C GLY A 44 -0.72 -0.26 20.42
N VAL A 45 -1.22 0.43 19.40
CA VAL A 45 -2.08 1.63 19.57
C VAL A 45 -3.42 1.31 20.22
N VAL A 46 -4.06 0.21 19.80
CA VAL A 46 -5.41 -0.14 20.29
C VAL A 46 -5.41 -1.12 21.46
N GLY A 47 -4.24 -1.67 21.81
CA GLY A 47 -4.11 -2.68 22.87
C GLY A 47 -4.76 -4.02 22.52
N LEU A 48 -4.82 -4.37 21.23
CA LEU A 48 -5.36 -5.65 20.75
C LEU A 48 -4.25 -6.60 20.32
N GLY A 49 -4.55 -7.90 20.31
CA GLY A 49 -3.63 -8.90 19.78
C GLY A 49 -3.47 -8.79 18.26
N HIS A 50 -2.26 -9.12 17.75
CA HIS A 50 -1.93 -9.06 16.32
C HIS A 50 -2.91 -9.86 15.44
N ALA A 51 -3.36 -11.02 15.91
CA ALA A 51 -4.32 -11.86 15.19
C ALA A 51 -5.67 -11.15 14.96
N ARG A 52 -6.11 -10.35 15.92
CA ARG A 52 -7.37 -9.61 15.86
C ARG A 52 -7.28 -8.43 14.91
N VAL A 53 -6.17 -7.69 14.96
CA VAL A 53 -5.89 -6.61 14.00
C VAL A 53 -5.75 -7.16 12.57
N ARG A 54 -5.07 -8.29 12.39
CA ARG A 54 -4.98 -8.97 11.08
C ARG A 54 -6.34 -9.38 10.55
N ALA A 55 -7.22 -9.91 11.40
CA ALA A 55 -8.58 -10.29 10.99
C ALA A 55 -9.43 -9.06 10.59
N ALA A 56 -9.17 -7.90 11.21
CA ALA A 56 -9.84 -6.63 10.89
C ALA A 56 -9.24 -5.94 9.65
N MET A 57 -8.12 -6.42 9.10
CA MET A 57 -7.52 -5.81 7.92
C MET A 57 -8.39 -6.02 6.68
N PRO A 58 -8.68 -4.96 5.93
CA PRO A 58 -9.42 -5.07 4.68
C PRO A 58 -8.57 -5.77 3.59
N GLU A 59 -9.20 -6.60 2.75
CA GLU A 59 -8.50 -7.25 1.64
C GLU A 59 -7.88 -6.23 0.65
N GLU A 60 -6.61 -6.45 0.36
CA GLU A 60 -5.67 -5.52 -0.29
C GLU A 60 -6.07 -5.09 -1.71
N ARG A 61 -7.00 -5.79 -2.36
CA ARG A 61 -7.18 -5.71 -3.81
C ARG A 61 -7.93 -4.47 -4.33
N ARG A 62 -8.61 -3.67 -3.49
CA ARG A 62 -9.49 -2.58 -4.00
C ARG A 62 -9.69 -1.34 -3.11
N ILE A 63 -8.82 -1.03 -2.15
CA ILE A 63 -9.16 -0.01 -1.15
C ILE A 63 -8.04 1.01 -0.97
N THR A 64 -8.29 2.22 -1.48
CA THR A 64 -7.46 3.43 -1.35
C THR A 64 -7.36 3.98 0.08
N ALA A 65 -8.19 3.50 1.01
CA ALA A 65 -8.30 4.03 2.39
C ALA A 65 -8.25 2.92 3.46
N VAL A 66 -7.13 2.18 3.52
CA VAL A 66 -6.93 1.07 4.47
C VAL A 66 -7.05 1.55 5.93
N GLY A 67 -6.40 2.66 6.30
CA GLY A 67 -6.45 3.19 7.67
C GLY A 67 -7.87 3.50 8.15
N THR A 68 -8.67 4.19 7.34
CA THR A 68 -10.06 4.54 7.70
C THR A 68 -10.95 3.32 7.83
N ARG A 69 -10.77 2.30 6.97
CA ARG A 69 -11.55 1.06 7.08
C ARG A 69 -11.14 0.21 8.28
N LEU A 70 -9.85 0.19 8.59
CA LEU A 70 -9.35 -0.50 9.77
C LEU A 70 -9.91 0.14 11.04
N ILE A 71 -9.96 1.48 11.13
CA ILE A 71 -10.62 2.19 12.23
C ILE A 71 -12.07 1.73 12.37
N ALA A 72 -12.86 1.78 11.29
CA ALA A 72 -14.26 1.38 11.34
C ALA A 72 -14.44 -0.08 11.78
N ALA A 73 -13.62 -1.01 11.27
CA ALA A 73 -13.65 -2.41 11.64
C ALA A 73 -13.29 -2.61 13.13
N LEU A 74 -12.28 -1.91 13.62
CA LEU A 74 -11.85 -1.97 15.03
C LEU A 74 -12.90 -1.40 15.97
N GLU A 75 -13.55 -0.29 15.62
CA GLU A 75 -14.63 0.29 16.42
C GLU A 75 -15.84 -0.63 16.51
N GLN A 76 -16.20 -1.29 15.39
CA GLN A 76 -17.25 -2.30 15.37
C GLN A 76 -16.90 -3.50 16.26
N ASP A 77 -15.68 -4.00 16.16
CA ASP A 77 -15.21 -5.17 16.92
C ASP A 77 -15.03 -4.88 18.43
N LEU A 78 -14.68 -3.65 18.79
CA LEU A 78 -14.56 -3.18 20.17
C LEU A 78 -15.89 -2.76 20.79
N GLY A 79 -16.91 -2.49 19.98
CA GLY A 79 -18.20 -1.94 20.43
C GLY A 79 -18.09 -0.52 21.02
N ARG A 80 -16.98 0.19 20.76
CA ARG A 80 -16.74 1.57 21.21
C ARG A 80 -15.95 2.34 20.15
N ALA A 81 -16.12 3.66 20.15
CA ALA A 81 -15.27 4.53 19.36
C ALA A 81 -13.82 4.49 19.87
N LEU A 82 -12.87 4.53 18.95
CA LEU A 82 -11.47 4.78 19.26
C LEU A 82 -11.30 6.25 19.65
N SER A 83 -10.32 6.56 20.49
CA SER A 83 -10.00 7.96 20.78
C SER A 83 -9.46 8.66 19.52
N GLU A 84 -9.55 9.98 19.48
CA GLU A 84 -9.01 10.75 18.35
C GLU A 84 -7.49 10.56 18.22
N GLU A 85 -6.76 10.41 19.32
CA GLU A 85 -5.34 10.07 19.32
C GLU A 85 -5.08 8.68 18.72
N GLN A 86 -5.90 7.68 19.06
CA GLN A 86 -5.77 6.33 18.50
C GLN A 86 -6.05 6.33 17.00
N LYS A 87 -7.11 7.04 16.55
CA LYS A 87 -7.42 7.20 15.14
C LYS A 87 -6.28 7.90 14.39
N ARG A 88 -5.76 9.00 14.95
CA ARG A 88 -4.62 9.74 14.39
C ARG A 88 -3.40 8.83 14.24
N ALA A 89 -3.07 8.06 15.27
CA ALA A 89 -1.93 7.15 15.24
C ALA A 89 -2.08 6.05 14.17
N ILE A 90 -3.29 5.50 13.98
CA ILE A 90 -3.57 4.51 12.93
C ILE A 90 -3.40 5.13 11.53
N LEU A 91 -3.89 6.36 11.33
CA LEU A 91 -3.75 7.07 10.05
C LEU A 91 -2.28 7.39 9.74
N ASP A 92 -1.51 7.85 10.73
CA ASP A 92 -0.07 8.11 10.55
C ASP A 92 0.69 6.81 10.25
N ALA A 93 0.28 5.69 10.85
CA ALA A 93 0.83 4.36 10.53
C ALA A 93 0.49 3.92 9.10
N ASP A 94 -0.73 4.20 8.62
CA ASP A 94 -1.13 3.91 7.23
C ASP A 94 -0.35 4.76 6.23
N GLU A 95 -0.07 6.03 6.53
CA GLU A 95 0.79 6.88 5.69
C GLU A 95 2.23 6.35 5.61
N ARG A 96 2.81 5.91 6.74
CA ARG A 96 4.12 5.23 6.74
C ARG A 96 4.09 3.93 5.93
N ARG A 97 3.03 3.14 6.06
CA ARG A 97 2.81 1.90 5.30
C ARG A 97 2.77 2.19 3.79
N LYS A 98 2.00 3.18 3.36
CA LYS A 98 1.91 3.62 1.95
C LYS A 98 3.26 4.09 1.42
N ALA A 99 3.99 4.92 2.17
CA ALA A 99 5.31 5.38 1.78
C ALA A 99 6.30 4.22 1.61
N ALA A 100 6.29 3.26 2.54
CA ALA A 100 7.15 2.08 2.46
C ALA A 100 6.77 1.15 1.28
N LEU A 101 5.48 0.91 1.03
CA LEU A 101 5.02 0.15 -0.14
C LEU A 101 5.39 0.84 -1.46
N SER A 102 5.27 2.17 -1.52
CA SER A 102 5.71 2.95 -2.67
C SER A 102 7.21 2.80 -2.90
N ALA A 103 8.02 2.86 -1.82
CA ALA A 103 9.45 2.63 -1.91
C ALA A 103 9.79 1.21 -2.40
N VAL A 104 9.10 0.17 -1.93
CA VAL A 104 9.27 -1.21 -2.44
C VAL A 104 8.95 -1.27 -3.94
N ASN A 105 7.86 -0.62 -4.36
CA ASN A 105 7.44 -0.59 -5.76
C ASN A 105 8.42 0.18 -6.65
N ALA A 106 9.06 1.24 -6.16
CA ALA A 106 10.07 2.00 -6.90
C ALA A 106 11.33 1.19 -7.22
N HIS A 107 11.60 0.11 -6.46
CA HIS A 107 12.69 -0.82 -6.75
C HIS A 107 12.32 -1.87 -7.81
N LEU A 108 11.05 -1.94 -8.24
CA LEU A 108 10.63 -2.82 -9.32
C LEU A 108 10.74 -2.07 -10.66
N PRO A 109 11.42 -2.66 -11.65
CA PRO A 109 11.44 -2.08 -12.98
C PRO A 109 10.02 -2.07 -13.58
N GLY A 110 9.68 -0.98 -14.27
CA GLY A 110 8.49 -0.91 -15.11
C GLY A 110 7.15 -0.57 -14.43
N ARG A 111 7.19 0.03 -13.24
CA ARG A 111 6.01 0.49 -12.47
C ARG A 111 5.78 1.99 -12.61
#